data_AF-A0A8T5AP15-F1
#
_entry.id   AF-A0A8T5AP15-F1
#
_cell.length_a   1.000
_cell.length_b   1.000
_cell.length_c   1.000
_cell.angle_alpha   90.00
_cell.angle_beta   90.00
_cell.angle_gamma   90.00
#
_symmetry.space_group_name_H-M   'P 1'
#
loop_
_entity.id
_entity.type
_entity.pdbx_description
1 polymer ?
#
loop_
_entity_poly.entity_id
_entity_poly.type
_entity_poly.pdbx_seq_one_letter_code
_entity_poly.pdbx_strand_id
1 'polypeptide(L)' 'MPGKRTSIQIYESTREELVKIRGALESENGKPRSLEDVILELIEYWKKGHKMRRSI' A
#
# COMPACT_ATOMS: atom_id res chain seq x y z
N MET A 1 -6.72 9.89 -9.13
CA MET A 1 -7.88 9.90 -10.06
C MET A 1 -9.05 9.31 -9.30
N PRO A 2 -10.21 10.00 -9.12
CA PRO A 2 -11.34 9.37 -8.46
C PRO A 2 -12.01 8.42 -9.46
N GLY A 3 -11.42 7.25 -9.62
CA GLY A 3 -12.00 6.13 -10.36
C GLY A 3 -13.18 5.54 -9.59
N LYS A 4 -13.94 4.67 -10.26
CA LYS A 4 -15.02 3.92 -9.63
C LYS A 4 -14.45 3.08 -8.47
N ARG A 5 -15.02 3.18 -7.26
CA ARG A 5 -14.64 2.32 -6.14
C ARG A 5 -14.97 0.87 -6.47
N THR A 6 -14.05 -0.04 -6.13
CA THR A 6 -14.22 -1.48 -6.28
C THR A 6 -13.90 -2.17 -4.96
N SER A 7 -14.32 -3.41 -4.80
CA SER A 7 -13.99 -4.24 -3.65
C SER A 7 -13.03 -5.36 -4.08
N ILE A 8 -12.10 -5.70 -3.18
CA ILE A 8 -11.27 -6.89 -3.28
C ILE A 8 -11.58 -7.79 -2.09
N GLN A 9 -11.57 -9.10 -2.32
CA GLN A 9 -11.65 -10.08 -1.24
C GLN A 9 -10.22 -10.51 -0.88
N ILE A 10 -9.89 -10.41 0.40
CA ILE A 10 -8.60 -10.82 0.95
C ILE A 10 -8.85 -11.58 2.25
N TYR A 11 -7.88 -12.41 2.66
CA TYR A 11 -7.92 -13.04 3.97
C TYR A 11 -7.80 -12.00 5.08
N GLU A 12 -8.39 -12.30 6.23
CA GLU A 12 -8.32 -11.45 7.42
C GLU A 12 -6.87 -11.21 7.85
N SER A 13 -6.03 -12.24 7.79
CA SER A 13 -4.59 -12.13 8.07
C SER A 13 -3.89 -11.10 7.17
N THR A 14 -4.25 -11.04 5.88
CA THR A 14 -3.74 -10.02 4.96
C THR A 14 -4.18 -8.62 5.37
N ARG A 15 -5.45 -8.46 5.78
CA ARG A 15 -5.97 -7.18 6.28
C ARG A 15 -5.24 -6.73 7.54
N GLU A 16 -4.99 -7.64 8.48
CA GLU A 16 -4.24 -7.34 9.71
C GLU A 16 -2.83 -6.84 9.43
N GLU A 17 -2.11 -7.49 8.52
CA GLU A 17 -0.78 -7.04 8.09
C GLU A 17 -0.82 -5.65 7.45
N LEU A 18 -1.82 -5.38 6.59
CA LEU A 18 -2.00 -4.04 6.02
C LEU A 18 -2.27 -2.97 7.09
N VAL A 19 -3.00 -3.30 8.16
CA VAL A 19 -3.23 -2.38 9.30
C VAL A 19 -1.94 -2.13 10.09
N LYS A 20 -1.09 -3.15 10.28
CA LYS A 20 0.22 -2.98 10.93
C LYS A 20 1.14 -2.07 10.10
N ILE A 21 1.21 -2.29 8.79
CA ILE A 21 1.97 -1.46 7.86
C ILE A 21 1.46 -0.02 7.90
N ARG A 22 0.12 0.18 7.91
CA ARG A 22 -0.47 1.51 8.08
C ARG A 22 0.06 2.22 9.32
N GLY A 23 0.02 1.54 10.48
CA GLY A 23 0.50 2.11 11.74
C GLY A 23 1.99 2.46 11.71
N ALA A 24 2.82 1.63 11.08
CA ALA A 24 4.24 1.92 10.88
C ALA A 24 4.45 3.19 10.03
N LEU A 25 3.74 3.29 8.90
CA LEU A 25 3.81 4.47 8.02
C LEU A 25 3.30 5.75 8.70
N GLU A 26 2.24 5.66 9.50
CA GLU A 26 1.72 6.78 10.28
C GLU A 26 2.73 7.22 11.35
N SER A 27 3.43 6.27 11.97
CA SER A 27 4.47 6.57 12.96
C SER A 27 5.69 7.27 12.35
N GLU A 28 6.05 6.95 11.11
CA GLU A 28 7.23 7.54 10.45
C GLU A 28 7.02 8.98 10.00
N ASN A 29 5.82 9.33 9.52
CA ASN A 29 5.54 10.65 8.92
C ASN A 29 4.49 11.48 9.66
N GLY A 30 3.88 10.94 10.72
CA GLY A 30 2.89 11.61 11.57
C GLY A 30 1.56 11.93 10.87
N LYS A 31 1.34 11.41 9.65
CA LYS A 31 0.14 11.71 8.87
C LYS A 31 -0.83 10.54 8.92
N PRO A 32 -2.12 10.76 9.20
CA PRO A 32 -3.14 9.73 9.08
C PRO A 32 -3.18 9.13 7.67
N ARG A 33 -3.37 7.82 7.58
CA ARG A 33 -3.39 7.06 6.32
C ARG A 33 -4.65 6.21 6.24
N SER A 34 -5.19 6.06 5.05
CA SER A 34 -6.20 5.03 4.75
C SER A 34 -5.53 3.71 4.33
N LEU A 35 -6.29 2.61 4.30
CA LEU A 35 -5.78 1.37 3.71
C LEU A 35 -5.54 1.51 2.19
N GLU A 36 -6.26 2.40 1.52
CA GLU A 36 -6.02 2.71 0.11
C GLU A 36 -4.63 3.33 -0.09
N ASP A 37 -4.21 4.24 0.80
CA ASP A 37 -2.87 4.85 0.75
C ASP A 37 -1.77 3.79 0.91
N VAL A 38 -1.96 2.82 1.82
CA VAL A 38 -1.01 1.70 2.01
C VAL A 38 -0.92 0.85 0.75
N ILE A 39 -2.07 0.49 0.15
CA ILE A 39 -2.11 -0.29 -1.09
C ILE A 39 -1.39 0.46 -2.22
N LEU A 40 -1.60 1.77 -2.35
CA LEU A 40 -0.92 2.60 -3.35
C LEU A 40 0.59 2.62 -3.14
N GLU A 41 1.07 2.76 -1.91
CA GLU A 41 2.51 2.70 -1.63
C GLU A 41 3.12 1.34 -1.96
N LEU A 42 2.44 0.24 -1.65
CA LEU A 42 2.89 -1.11 -2.04
C LEU A 42 2.98 -1.26 -3.57
N ILE A 43 1.99 -0.74 -4.30
CA ILE A 43 2.00 -0.72 -5.77
C ILE A 43 3.19 0.10 -6.28
N GLU A 44 3.44 1.28 -5.72
CA GLU A 44 4.58 2.12 -6.09
C GLU A 44 5.92 1.46 -5.78
N TYR A 45 6.06 0.87 -4.60
CA TYR A 45 7.25 0.14 -4.18
C TYR A 45 7.58 -0.97 -5.17
N TRP A 46 6.59 -1.78 -5.54
CA TRP A 46 6.74 -2.84 -6.53
C TRP A 46 7.13 -2.28 -7.90
N LYS A 47 6.45 -1.23 -8.38
CA LYS A 47 6.76 -0.57 -9.67
C LYS A 47 8.19 -0.02 -9.70
N LYS A 48 8.65 0.62 -8.63
CA LYS A 48 10.01 1.17 -8.50
C LYS A 48 11.06 0.05 -8.54
N GLY A 49 10.85 -1.01 -7.75
CA GLY A 49 11.76 -2.17 -7.73
C GLY A 49 11.83 -2.89 -9.08
N HIS A 50 10.72 -2.98 -9.80
CA HIS A 50 10.68 -3.60 -11.12
C HIS A 50 11.31 -2.72 -12.21
N LYS A 51 11.15 -1.38 -12.15
CA LYS A 51 11.83 -0.46 -13.07
C LYS A 51 13.35 -0.55 -12.91
N MET A 52 13.83 -0.68 -11.67
CA MET A 52 15.26 -0.83 -11.38
C MET A 52 15.85 -2.14 -11.94
N ARG A 53 15.08 -3.25 -11.95
CA ARG A 53 15.52 -4.54 -12.53
C ARG A 53 15.54 -4.58 -14.07
N ARG A 54 14.84 -3.69 -14.76
CA ARG A 54 14.82 -3.61 -16.24
C ARG A 54 15.84 -2.65 -16.82
N SER A 55 16.53 -1.88 -15.98
CA SER A 55 17.57 -0.92 -16.39
C SER A 55 18.99 -1.43 -16.12
N ILE A 56 19.13 -2.73 -15.82
CA ILE A 56 20.40 -3.44 -15.66
C ILE A 56 20.49 -4.48 -16.77
#